data_AF-A0A1I4SJV6-F1
#
_entry.id   AF-A0A1I4SJV6-F1
#
_cell.length_a   1.000
_cell.length_b   1.000
_cell.length_c   1.000
_cell.angle_alpha   90.00
_cell.angle_beta   90.00
_cell.angle_gamma   90.00
#
_symmetry.space_group_name_H-M   'P 1'
#
loop_
_entity.id
_entity.type
_entity.pdbx_description
1 polymer ?
#
loop_
_entity_poly.entity_id
_entity_poly.type
_entity_poly.pdbx_seq_one_letter_code
_entity_poly.pdbx_strand_id
1 'polypeptide(L)'
;MLEITAGDRAYLTEMRGLGTDSKGREILVGLTVEESREYIGYLGVRSAGTHASSEENERYIALNDRYEAARHAVLGAEIAARSDTSPRH
;
A
#
# COMPACT_ATOMS: atom_id res chain seq x y z
N MET A 1 13.91 4.64 0.06
CA MET A 1 13.02 3.80 0.88
C MET A 1 11.92 4.69 1.44
N LEU A 2 10.77 4.14 1.81
CA LEU A 2 9.70 4.93 2.44
C LEU A 2 10.06 5.20 3.91
N GLU A 3 9.76 6.41 4.38
CA GLU A 3 10.05 6.85 5.76
C GLU A 3 8.97 6.30 6.72
N ILE A 4 9.01 5.00 6.96
CA ILE A 4 8.12 4.27 7.87
C ILE A 4 8.92 3.44 8.86
N THR A 5 8.33 3.19 10.04
CA THR A 5 8.99 2.38 11.07
C THR A 5 9.21 0.95 10.61
N ALA A 6 10.11 0.23 11.27
CA ALA A 6 10.32 -1.19 10.98
C ALA A 6 9.05 -2.02 11.22
N GLY A 7 8.25 -1.66 12.24
CA GLY A 7 6.97 -2.31 12.53
C GLY A 7 5.94 -2.08 11.44
N ASP A 8 5.77 -0.84 10.98
CA ASP A 8 4.85 -0.52 9.88
C ASP A 8 5.27 -1.20 8.59
N ARG A 9 6.58 -1.25 8.32
CA ARG A 9 7.11 -1.96 7.15
C ARG A 9 6.78 -3.45 7.21
N ALA A 10 7.02 -4.11 8.35
CA ALA A 10 6.68 -5.52 8.52
C ALA A 10 5.18 -5.76 8.31
N TYR A 11 4.34 -4.93 8.94
CA TYR A 11 2.89 -4.98 8.79
C TYR A 11 2.43 -4.82 7.33
N LEU A 12 2.94 -3.80 6.63
CA LEU A 12 2.59 -3.56 5.23
C LEU A 12 3.12 -4.67 4.30
N THR A 13 4.28 -5.26 4.58
CA THR A 13 4.77 -6.44 3.86
C THR A 13 3.84 -7.64 4.05
N GLU A 14 3.41 -7.91 5.28
CA GLU A 14 2.46 -8.99 5.57
C GLU A 14 1.14 -8.80 4.84
N MET A 15 0.65 -7.56 4.77
CA MET A 15 -0.58 -7.20 4.08
C MET A 15 -0.48 -7.14 2.55
N ARG A 16 0.70 -7.39 1.96
CA ARG A 16 0.99 -7.14 0.52
C ARG A 16 0.80 -5.68 0.10
N GLY A 17 0.98 -4.77 1.05
CA GLY A 17 0.92 -3.34 0.83
C GLY A 17 2.17 -2.73 0.21
N LEU A 18 3.33 -3.40 0.33
CA LEU A 18 4.58 -2.90 -0.25
C LEU A 18 4.93 -3.59 -1.56
N GLY A 19 5.53 -2.81 -2.46
CA GLY A 19 6.12 -3.28 -3.71
C GLY A 19 7.33 -2.43 -4.10
N THR A 20 7.84 -2.67 -5.30
CA THR A 20 8.93 -1.89 -5.88
C THR A 20 8.55 -1.40 -7.26
N ASP A 21 8.88 -0.16 -7.58
CA ASP A 21 8.74 0.36 -8.94
C ASP A 21 9.80 -0.22 -9.89
N SER A 22 9.75 0.20 -11.16
CA SER A 22 10.70 -0.24 -12.20
C SER A 22 12.16 0.17 -11.93
N LYS A 23 12.42 1.05 -10.97
CA LYS A 23 13.75 1.50 -10.53
C LYS A 23 14.16 0.86 -9.21
N GLY A 24 13.40 -0.11 -8.69
CA GLY A 24 13.66 -0.77 -7.41
C GLY A 24 13.36 0.11 -6.19
N ARG A 25 12.60 1.20 -6.36
CA ARG A 25 12.20 2.08 -5.25
C ARG A 25 10.99 1.49 -4.57
N GLU A 26 11.05 1.37 -3.24
CA GLU A 26 9.92 0.95 -2.41
C GLU A 26 8.72 1.89 -2.60
N ILE A 27 7.56 1.30 -2.87
CA ILE A 27 6.28 1.96 -3.07
C ILE A 27 5.17 1.21 -2.33
N LEU A 28 4.07 1.91 -2.04
CA LEU A 28 2.80 1.25 -1.77
C LEU A 28 2.25 0.71 -3.08
N VAL A 29 1.72 -0.52 -3.06
CA VAL A 29 1.22 -1.17 -4.28
C VAL A 29 0.15 -0.33 -4.96
N GLY A 30 0.23 -0.23 -6.28
CA GLY A 30 -0.71 0.59 -7.07
C GLY A 30 -0.46 2.09 -7.02
N LEU A 31 0.53 2.56 -6.26
CA LEU A 31 0.90 3.97 -6.16
C LEU A 31 2.32 4.23 -6.71
N THR A 32 2.56 5.46 -7.15
CA THR A 32 3.90 5.96 -7.45
C THR A 32 4.70 6.23 -6.18
N VAL A 33 6.00 6.52 -6.31
CA VAL A 33 6.86 6.87 -5.16
C VAL A 33 6.37 8.14 -4.47
N GLU A 34 5.97 9.14 -5.26
CA GLU A 34 5.47 10.43 -4.79
C GLU A 34 4.15 10.26 -4.05
N GLU A 35 3.22 9.49 -4.62
CA GLU A 35 1.93 9.16 -4.00
C GLU A 35 2.08 8.30 -2.74
N SER A 36 3.04 7.39 -2.71
CA SER A 36 3.33 6.57 -1.53
C SER A 36 3.81 7.43 -0.36
N ARG A 37 4.65 8.42 -0.64
CA ARG A 37 5.10 9.40 0.35
C ARG A 37 3.96 10.27 0.85
N GLU A 38 3.09 10.70 -0.06
CA GLU A 38 1.90 11.48 0.26
C GLU A 38 0.95 10.70 1.19
N TYR A 39 0.68 9.43 0.86
CA TYR A 39 -0.16 8.55 1.65
C TYR A 39 0.41 8.34 3.06
N ILE A 40 1.72 8.05 3.17
CA ILE A 40 2.39 7.88 4.48
C ILE A 40 2.35 9.19 5.29
N GLY A 41 2.58 10.33 4.63
CA GLY A 41 2.47 11.64 5.27
C GLY A 41 1.09 11.85 5.87
N TYR A 42 0.03 11.49 5.14
CA TYR A 42 -1.34 11.58 5.63
C TYR A 42 -1.60 10.70 6.86
N LEU A 43 -1.10 9.46 6.87
CA LEU A 43 -1.19 8.58 8.05
C LEU A 43 -0.48 9.19 9.27
N GLY A 44 0.67 9.83 9.05
CA GLY A 44 1.39 10.59 10.07
C GLY A 44 0.55 11.75 10.64
N VAL A 45 -0.02 12.59 9.78
CA VAL A 45 -0.90 13.72 10.18
C VAL A 45 -2.10 13.22 10.98
N ARG A 46 -2.75 12.14 10.51
CA ARG A 46 -3.93 11.55 11.17
C ARG A 46 -3.60 10.93 12.53
N SER A 47 -2.48 10.21 12.64
CA SER A 47 -2.03 9.62 13.91
C SER A 47 -1.65 10.67 14.95
N ALA A 48 -1.14 11.83 14.51
CA ALA A 48 -0.85 12.98 15.37
C ALA A 48 -2.12 13.75 15.79
N GLY A 49 -3.32 13.33 15.36
CA GLY A 49 -4.58 14.00 15.68
C GLY A 49 -4.75 15.36 15.00
N THR A 50 -3.94 15.65 13.97
CA THR A 50 -4.07 16.87 13.18
C THR A 50 -5.16 16.68 12.14
N HIS A 51 -6.04 17.67 12.00
CA HIS A 51 -7.10 17.64 11.00
C HIS A 51 -6.52 18.02 9.63
N ALA A 52 -6.61 17.09 8.68
CA ALA A 52 -6.37 17.39 7.27
C ALA A 52 -7.48 18.29 6.73
N SER A 53 -7.16 19.12 5.74
CA SER A 53 -8.15 19.85 4.96
C SER A 53 -9.05 18.90 4.17
N SER A 54 -10.21 19.40 3.71
CA SER A 54 -11.12 18.60 2.88
C SER A 54 -10.44 18.08 1.61
N GLU A 55 -9.60 18.91 0.97
CA GLU A 55 -8.85 18.54 -0.24
C GLU A 55 -7.84 17.42 0.04
N GLU A 56 -7.08 17.52 1.13
CA GLU A 56 -6.13 16.48 1.55
C GLU A 56 -6.85 15.16 1.87
N ASN A 57 -8.04 15.24 2.48
CA ASN A 57 -8.84 14.05 2.79
C ASN A 57 -9.42 13.39 1.53
N GLU A 58 -9.95 14.16 0.58
CA GLU A 58 -10.40 13.64 -0.71
C GLU A 58 -9.27 12.96 -1.47
N ARG A 59 -8.09 13.58 -1.45
CA ARG A 59 -6.90 13.05 -2.11
C ARG A 59 -6.41 11.77 -1.43
N TYR A 60 -6.42 11.72 -0.10
CA TYR A 60 -6.14 10.50 0.65
C TYR A 60 -7.12 9.37 0.28
N ILE A 61 -8.43 9.65 0.19
CA ILE A 61 -9.42 8.64 -0.18
C ILE A 61 -9.10 8.06 -1.56
N ALA A 62 -8.81 8.91 -2.55
CA ALA A 62 -8.45 8.47 -3.89
C ALA A 62 -7.15 7.64 -3.93
N LEU A 63 -6.17 7.96 -3.09
CA LEU A 63 -4.95 7.16 -2.93
C LEU A 63 -5.25 5.82 -2.25
N ASN A 64 -6.07 5.83 -1.21
CA ASN A 64 -6.46 4.65 -0.46
C ASN A 64 -7.21 3.64 -1.33
N ASP A 65 -8.16 4.11 -2.15
CA ASP A 65 -8.94 3.23 -3.01
C ASP A 65 -8.05 2.54 -4.05
N ARG A 66 -7.09 3.26 -4.65
CA ARG A 66 -6.12 2.67 -5.58
C ARG A 66 -5.20 1.67 -4.89
N TYR A 67 -4.72 2.03 -3.72
CA TYR A 67 -3.87 1.16 -2.90
C TYR A 67 -4.59 -0.15 -2.53
N GLU A 68 -5.80 -0.08 -1.99
CA GLU A 68 -6.57 -1.27 -1.60
C GLU A 68 -6.98 -2.11 -2.80
N ALA A 69 -7.37 -1.49 -3.93
CA ALA A 69 -7.69 -2.21 -5.15
C ALA A 69 -6.47 -3.01 -5.67
N ALA A 70 -5.30 -2.38 -5.70
CA ALA A 70 -4.07 -3.05 -6.11
C ALA A 70 -3.68 -4.18 -5.14
N ARG A 71 -3.79 -3.94 -3.84
CA ARG A 71 -3.49 -4.93 -2.80
C ARG A 71 -4.39 -6.17 -2.92
N HIS A 72 -5.69 -5.97 -3.15
CA HIS A 72 -6.62 -7.08 -3.39
C HIS A 72 -6.32 -7.84 -4.68
N ALA A 73 -5.89 -7.16 -5.75
CA ALA A 73 -5.49 -7.83 -6.98
C ALA A 73 -4.25 -8.72 -6.77
N VAL A 74 -3.26 -8.25 -6.01
CA VAL A 74 -2.08 -9.06 -5.63
C VAL A 74 -2.50 -10.30 -4.84
N LEU A 75 -3.32 -10.12 -3.80
CA LEU A 75 -3.81 -11.24 -3.00
C LEU A 75 -4.62 -12.24 -3.84
N GLY A 76 -5.47 -11.76 -4.74
CA GLY A 76 -6.23 -12.60 -5.67
C GLY A 76 -5.31 -13.42 -6.58
N ALA A 77 -4.26 -12.81 -7.13
CA ALA A 77 -3.28 -13.49 -7.95
C ALA A 77 -2.49 -14.55 -7.16
N GLU A 78 -2.10 -14.26 -5.92
CA GLU A 78 -1.42 -15.24 -5.04
C GLU A 78 -2.31 -16.44 -4.72
N ILE A 79 -3.59 -16.22 -4.43
CA ILE A 79 -4.57 -17.27 -4.16
C ILE A 79 -4.77 -18.14 -5.40
N ALA A 80 -4.97 -17.53 -6.57
CA ALA A 80 -5.14 -18.25 -7.83
C ALA A 80 -3.90 -19.11 -8.15
N ALA A 81 -2.70 -18.54 -8.05
CA ALA A 81 -1.45 -19.27 -8.29
C ALA A 81 -1.27 -20.47 -7.36
N ARG A 82 -1.65 -20.33 -6.08
CA ARG A 82 -1.62 -21.42 -5.09
C ARG A 82 -2.61 -22.53 -5.42
N SER A 83 -3.80 -22.18 -5.91
CA SER A 83 -4.81 -23.16 -6.30
C SER A 83 -4.40 -23.97 -7.54
N ASP A 84 -3.66 -23.36 -8.47
CA ASP A 84 -3.18 -24.01 -9.69
C ASP A 84 -1.98 -24.95 -9.45
N THR A 85 -1.20 -24.69 -8.38
CA THR A 85 -0.06 -25.53 -7.99
C THR A 85 -0.41 -26.66 -7.02
N SER A 86 -1.66 -26.75 -6.55
CA SER A 86 -2.10 -27.86 -5.70
C SER A 86 -2.32 -29.10 -6.57
N PRO A 87 -1.63 -30.24 -6.33
CA PRO A 87 -1.95 -31.48 -7.02
C PRO A 87 -3.41 -31.83 -6.70
N ARG A 88 -4.24 -31.94 -7.73
CA ARG A 88 -5.54 -32.60 -7.59
C ARG A 88 -5.26 -34.07 -7.25
N HIS A 89 -5.31 -34.41 -5.98
CA HIS A 89 -5.24 -35.79 -5.48
C HIS A 89 -6.52 -36.56 -5.84
#